data_AF-A0A7S2CQA0-F1
#
_entry.id   AF-A0A7S2CQA0-F1
#
_cell.length_a   1.000
_cell.length_b   1.000
_cell.length_c   1.000
_cell.angle_alpha   90.00
_cell.angle_beta   90.00
_cell.angle_gamma   90.00
#
_symmetry.space_group_name_H-M   'P 1'
#
loop_
_entity.id
_entity.type
_entity.pdbx_description
1 polymer ?
#
loop_
_entity_poly.entity_id
_entity_poly.type
_entity_poly.pdbx_seq_one_letter_code
_entity_poly.pdbx_strand_id
1 'polypeptide(L)'
;FTWNDAFRPTKNAVMCNANLERAGVLYNLGAIVSASAAATERTSDDGLKLACKQFQEAAGIFAHIQEKVVANLPGTITPDLSEQGLGMIKSLMLAQAQACFYEKAIRTRAETKMKEGVIARLAAQAAEFYSAT
;
A
#
# COMPACT_ATOMS: atom_id res chain seq x y z
N PHE A 1 10.90 14.95 17.99
CA PHE A 1 10.03 14.91 16.81
C PHE A 1 8.59 14.76 17.26
N THR A 2 7.68 15.43 16.57
CA THR A 2 6.24 15.40 16.83
C THR A 2 5.53 15.01 15.55
N TRP A 3 4.84 13.88 15.56
CA TRP A 3 4.11 13.35 14.42
C TRP A 3 2.65 13.11 14.81
N ASN A 4 1.72 13.57 13.97
CA ASN A 4 0.29 13.36 14.15
C ASN A 4 -0.14 12.08 13.41
N ASP A 5 -1.15 11.41 13.93
CA ASP A 5 -1.76 10.26 13.27
C ASP A 5 -2.39 10.70 11.94
N ALA A 6 -2.15 9.92 10.88
CA ALA A 6 -2.60 10.19 9.52
C ALA A 6 -4.13 10.26 9.36
N PHE A 7 -4.88 9.56 10.21
CA PHE A 7 -6.34 9.45 10.12
C PHE A 7 -7.07 10.12 11.29
N ARG A 8 -6.35 10.41 12.39
CA ARG A 8 -6.86 11.05 13.61
C ARG A 8 -5.91 12.16 14.05
N PRO A 9 -5.90 13.33 13.40
CA PRO A 9 -4.91 14.39 13.65
C PRO A 9 -4.85 14.91 15.10
N THR A 10 -5.87 14.62 15.92
CA THR A 10 -5.90 14.93 17.36
C THR A 10 -5.01 14.02 18.20
N LYS A 11 -4.56 12.88 17.66
CA LYS A 11 -3.60 11.97 18.30
C LYS A 11 -2.21 12.23 17.71
N ASN A 12 -1.20 12.29 18.58
CA ASN A 12 0.18 12.46 18.17
C ASN A 12 1.13 11.62 19.02
N ALA A 13 2.33 11.42 18.48
CA ALA A 13 3.48 10.86 19.18
C ALA A 13 4.56 11.95 19.26
N VAL A 14 5.09 12.16 20.47
CA VAL A 14 6.15 13.13 20.74
C VAL A 14 7.33 12.40 21.37
N MET A 15 8.42 12.26 20.64
CA MET A 15 9.62 11.54 21.11
C MET A 15 10.90 12.16 20.56
N CYS A 16 11.96 12.17 21.38
CA CYS A 16 13.32 12.46 20.90
C CYS A 16 13.97 11.15 20.40
N ASN A 17 13.44 10.60 19.30
CA ASN A 17 13.87 9.30 18.77
C ASN A 17 13.93 9.36 17.24
N ALA A 18 15.07 8.99 16.65
CA ALA A 18 15.27 9.01 15.20
C ALA A 18 14.40 7.99 14.44
N ASN A 19 14.01 6.88 15.07
CA ASN A 19 13.08 5.91 14.47
C ASN A 19 11.67 6.48 14.35
N LEU A 20 11.24 7.39 15.24
CA LEU A 20 9.94 8.05 15.13
C LEU A 20 9.92 8.96 13.90
N GLU A 21 10.99 9.76 13.75
CA GLU A 21 11.17 10.60 12.56
C GLU A 21 11.20 9.76 11.28
N ARG A 22 11.99 8.68 11.28
CA ARG A 22 12.08 7.76 10.15
C ARG A 22 10.73 7.13 9.80
N ALA A 23 9.94 6.73 10.80
CA ALA A 23 8.61 6.16 10.60
C ALA A 23 7.68 7.18 9.92
N GLY A 24 7.62 8.43 10.42
CA GLY A 24 6.80 9.48 9.83
C GLY A 24 7.19 9.83 8.39
N VAL A 25 8.50 9.97 8.12
CA VAL A 25 9.00 10.24 6.77
C VAL A 25 8.67 9.11 5.80
N LEU A 26 8.89 7.85 6.20
CA LEU A 26 8.56 6.69 5.37
C LEU A 26 7.06 6.55 5.16
N TYR A 27 6.24 6.84 6.18
CA TYR A 27 4.79 6.79 6.06
C TYR A 27 4.31 7.79 5.01
N ASN A 28 4.81 9.02 5.05
CA ASN A 28 4.51 10.04 4.04
C ASN A 28 5.01 9.65 2.64
N LEU A 29 6.17 9.01 2.54
CA LEU A 29 6.67 8.48 1.27
C LEU A 29 5.71 7.43 0.70
N GLY A 30 5.30 6.46 1.51
CA GLY A 30 4.31 5.45 1.12
C GLY A 30 2.98 6.07 0.70
N ALA A 31 2.51 7.08 1.44
CA ALA A 31 1.30 7.82 1.12
C ALA A 31 1.40 8.54 -0.25
N ILE A 32 2.50 9.25 -0.51
CA ILE A 32 2.71 9.95 -1.79
C ILE A 32 2.83 8.97 -2.96
N VAL A 33 3.58 7.87 -2.78
CA VAL A 33 3.70 6.83 -3.81
C VAL A 33 2.34 6.21 -4.11
N SER A 34 1.53 5.93 -3.09
CA SER A 34 0.17 5.40 -3.27
C SER A 34 -0.76 6.39 -3.97
N ALA A 35 -0.68 7.68 -3.63
CA ALA A 35 -1.46 8.72 -4.28
C ALA A 35 -1.07 8.88 -5.76
N SER A 36 0.22 8.81 -6.09
CA SER A 36 0.70 8.82 -7.47
C SER A 36 0.20 7.61 -8.26
N ALA A 37 0.19 6.42 -7.64
CA ALA A 37 -0.35 5.21 -8.26
C ALA A 37 -1.85 5.36 -8.56
N ALA A 38 -2.61 5.91 -7.61
CA ALA A 38 -4.04 6.16 -7.77
C ALA A 38 -4.34 7.20 -8.86
N ALA A 39 -3.49 8.22 -9.02
CA ALA A 39 -3.60 9.27 -10.03
C ALA A 39 -3.06 8.85 -11.42
N THR A 40 -2.39 7.69 -11.53
CA THR A 40 -1.87 7.20 -12.81
C THR A 40 -3.01 6.78 -13.72
N GLU A 41 -2.98 7.28 -14.96
CA GLU A 41 -3.95 6.96 -16.00
C GLU A 41 -3.87 5.46 -16.37
N ARG A 42 -4.96 4.71 -16.16
CA ARG A 42 -5.00 3.23 -16.33
C ARG A 42 -5.57 2.79 -17.69
N THR A 43 -5.66 3.71 -18.65
CA THR A 43 -6.13 3.41 -20.01
C THR A 43 -5.07 2.82 -20.93
N SER A 44 -3.80 2.74 -20.51
CA SER A 44 -2.72 2.09 -21.26
C SER A 44 -2.09 0.93 -20.48
N ASP A 45 -1.47 -0.01 -21.21
CA ASP A 45 -0.75 -1.13 -20.59
C ASP A 45 0.41 -0.65 -19.70
N ASP A 46 1.12 0.38 -20.16
CA ASP A 46 2.21 1.00 -19.41
C ASP A 46 1.71 1.74 -18.17
N GLY A 47 0.57 2.42 -18.25
CA GLY A 47 -0.09 3.05 -17.09
C GLY A 47 -0.51 2.03 -16.04
N LEU A 48 -1.09 0.90 -16.46
CA LEU A 48 -1.44 -0.21 -15.57
C LEU A 48 -0.21 -0.84 -14.91
N LYS A 49 0.86 -1.07 -15.67
CA LYS A 49 2.13 -1.56 -15.12
C LYS A 49 2.73 -0.59 -14.12
N LEU A 50 2.72 0.71 -14.42
CA LEU A 50 3.25 1.76 -13.55
C LEU A 50 2.46 1.83 -12.24
N ALA A 51 1.13 1.93 -12.30
CA ALA A 51 0.27 1.95 -11.11
C ALA A 51 0.48 0.68 -10.26
N CYS A 52 0.52 -0.49 -10.89
CA CYS A 52 0.76 -1.76 -10.20
C CYS A 52 2.12 -1.77 -9.49
N LYS A 53 3.18 -1.27 -10.13
CA LYS A 53 4.52 -1.15 -9.53
C LYS A 53 4.52 -0.21 -8.33
N GLN A 54 3.92 0.97 -8.47
CA GLN A 54 3.89 1.97 -7.41
C GLN A 54 3.06 1.51 -6.20
N PHE A 55 1.93 0.83 -6.41
CA PHE A 55 1.18 0.22 -5.31
C PHE A 55 2.00 -0.85 -4.57
N GLN A 56 2.73 -1.72 -5.29
CA GLN A 56 3.64 -2.68 -4.65
C GLN A 56 4.78 -2.00 -3.89
N GLU A 57 5.32 -0.90 -4.43
CA GLU A 57 6.34 -0.09 -3.75
C GLU A 57 5.79 0.53 -2.45
N ALA A 58 4.60 1.13 -2.49
CA ALA A 58 3.93 1.64 -1.29
C ALA A 58 3.68 0.53 -0.26
N ALA A 59 3.20 -0.64 -0.69
CA ALA A 59 3.03 -1.79 0.20
C ALA A 59 4.35 -2.21 0.87
N GLY A 60 5.45 -2.24 0.10
CA GLY A 60 6.79 -2.55 0.61
C GLY A 60 7.29 -1.52 1.62
N ILE A 61 7.01 -0.24 1.41
CA ILE A 61 7.33 0.83 2.35
C ILE A 61 6.59 0.61 3.67
N PHE A 62 5.27 0.37 3.64
CA PHE A 62 4.49 0.12 4.86
C PHE A 62 4.91 -1.16 5.58
N ALA A 63 5.25 -2.23 4.85
CA ALA A 63 5.82 -3.45 5.41
C ALA A 63 7.16 -3.19 6.11
N HIS A 64 8.04 -2.40 5.50
CA HIS A 64 9.33 -2.05 6.09
C HIS A 64 9.17 -1.22 7.37
N ILE A 65 8.21 -0.29 7.41
CA ILE A 65 7.89 0.45 8.63
C ILE A 65 7.47 -0.53 9.73
N GLN A 66 6.53 -1.43 9.43
CA GLN A 66 5.99 -2.43 10.36
C GLN A 66 7.09 -3.34 10.93
N GLU A 67 7.95 -3.89 10.06
CA GLU A 67 8.89 -4.95 10.45
C GLU A 67 10.21 -4.41 11.02
N LYS A 68 10.65 -3.22 10.60
CA LYS A 68 12.03 -2.75 10.87
C LYS A 68 12.09 -1.45 11.66
N VAL A 69 11.05 -0.60 11.59
CA VAL A 69 11.10 0.74 12.17
C VAL A 69 10.32 0.80 13.48
N VAL A 70 9.03 0.45 13.45
CA VAL A 70 8.16 0.55 14.64
C VAL A 70 8.47 -0.52 15.68
N ALA A 71 9.01 -1.68 15.28
CA ALA A 71 9.47 -2.72 16.20
C ALA A 71 10.54 -2.24 17.20
N ASN A 72 11.24 -1.15 16.88
CA ASN A 72 12.28 -0.55 17.72
C ASN A 72 11.82 0.75 18.43
N LEU A 73 10.53 1.10 18.37
CA LEU A 73 9.98 2.27 19.04
C LEU A 73 9.47 1.92 20.44
N PRO A 74 9.93 2.62 21.50
CA PRO A 74 9.38 2.44 22.84
C PRO A 74 8.04 3.16 23.01
N GLY A 75 7.18 2.65 23.89
CA GLY A 75 5.96 3.34 24.30
C GLY A 75 4.80 3.24 23.30
N THR A 76 3.77 4.06 23.51
CA THR A 76 2.57 4.08 22.67
C THR A 76 2.81 4.92 21.42
N ILE A 77 2.64 4.31 20.26
CA ILE A 77 2.65 4.97 18.95
C ILE A 77 1.23 5.34 18.52
N THR A 78 1.11 6.18 17.51
CA THR A 78 -0.17 6.55 16.91
C THR A 78 -0.82 5.33 16.21
N PRO A 79 -2.17 5.23 16.19
CA PRO A 79 -2.89 4.11 15.57
C PRO A 79 -2.48 3.78 14.11
N ASP A 80 -2.16 4.78 13.29
CA ASP A 80 -1.64 4.61 11.93
C ASP A 80 -0.33 3.79 11.85
N LEU A 81 0.54 3.89 12.86
CA LEU A 81 1.79 3.15 13.00
C LEU A 81 1.62 1.81 13.75
N SER A 82 0.43 1.50 14.25
CA SER A 82 0.15 0.23 14.90
C SER A 82 0.25 -0.95 13.94
N GLU A 83 0.39 -2.16 14.47
CA GLU A 83 0.40 -3.40 13.67
C GLU A 83 -0.84 -3.52 12.79
N GLN A 84 -2.01 -3.16 13.33
CA GLN A 84 -3.28 -3.18 12.61
C GLN A 84 -3.34 -2.09 11.53
N GLY A 85 -2.90 -0.87 11.85
CA GLY A 85 -2.89 0.27 10.92
C GLY A 85 -1.98 0.02 9.72
N LEU A 86 -0.73 -0.38 9.97
CA LEU A 86 0.25 -0.70 8.93
C LEU A 86 -0.14 -1.97 8.16
N GLY A 87 -0.70 -2.98 8.84
CA GLY A 87 -1.23 -4.19 8.21
C GLY A 87 -2.35 -3.89 7.22
N MET A 88 -3.33 -3.09 7.63
CA MET A 88 -4.46 -2.68 6.80
C MET A 88 -3.99 -1.91 5.56
N ILE A 89 -3.17 -0.86 5.73
CA ILE A 89 -2.74 -0.04 4.59
C ILE A 89 -1.83 -0.84 3.64
N LYS A 90 -0.97 -1.74 4.16
CA LYS A 90 -0.18 -2.68 3.32
C LYS A 90 -1.11 -3.56 2.49
N SER A 91 -2.09 -4.21 3.11
CA SER A 91 -3.06 -5.07 2.41
C SER A 91 -3.83 -4.30 1.35
N LEU A 92 -4.21 -3.05 1.65
CA LEU A 92 -4.92 -2.20 0.70
C LEU A 92 -4.06 -1.90 -0.52
N MET A 93 -2.78 -1.56 -0.33
CA MET A 93 -1.86 -1.33 -1.45
C MET A 93 -1.68 -2.60 -2.31
N LEU A 94 -1.56 -3.78 -1.70
CA LEU A 94 -1.48 -5.04 -2.44
C LEU A 94 -2.78 -5.36 -3.20
N ALA A 95 -3.95 -5.08 -2.62
CA ALA A 95 -5.23 -5.23 -3.28
C ALA A 95 -5.34 -4.34 -4.52
N GLN A 96 -4.92 -3.08 -4.41
CA GLN A 96 -4.88 -2.13 -5.54
C GLN A 96 -3.91 -2.58 -6.64
N ALA A 97 -2.72 -3.10 -6.27
CA ALA A 97 -1.79 -3.66 -7.24
C ALA A 97 -2.38 -4.86 -7.99
N GLN A 98 -3.07 -5.76 -7.26
CA GLN A 98 -3.73 -6.93 -7.83
C GLN A 98 -4.88 -6.54 -8.76
N ALA A 99 -5.65 -5.50 -8.42
CA ALA A 99 -6.69 -4.95 -9.28
C ALA A 99 -6.11 -4.39 -10.59
N CYS A 100 -4.99 -3.66 -10.55
CA CYS A 100 -4.29 -3.20 -11.75
C CYS A 100 -3.85 -4.38 -12.64
N PHE A 101 -3.37 -5.46 -12.03
CA PHE A 101 -2.96 -6.66 -12.78
C PHE A 101 -4.14 -7.37 -13.44
N TYR A 102 -5.28 -7.45 -12.75
CA TYR A 102 -6.55 -7.95 -13.29
C TYR A 102 -7.06 -7.09 -14.45
N GLU A 103 -7.08 -5.77 -14.31
CA GLU A 103 -7.45 -4.83 -15.38
C GLU A 103 -6.58 -5.04 -16.63
N LYS A 104 -5.26 -5.19 -16.45
CA LYS A 104 -4.32 -5.50 -17.53
C LYS A 104 -4.60 -6.85 -18.18
N ALA A 105 -4.88 -7.88 -17.39
CA ALA A 105 -5.18 -9.22 -17.88
C ALA A 105 -6.44 -9.25 -18.76
N ILE A 106 -7.48 -8.49 -18.39
CA ILE A 106 -8.68 -8.33 -19.21
C ILE A 106 -8.35 -7.58 -20.50
N ARG A 107 -7.64 -6.45 -20.40
CA ARG A 107 -7.35 -5.58 -21.53
C ARG A 107 -6.53 -6.29 -22.61
N THR A 108 -5.49 -7.00 -22.19
CA THR A 108 -4.55 -7.71 -23.08
C THR A 108 -4.98 -9.13 -23.39
N ARG A 109 -6.20 -9.56 -23.00
CA ARG A 109 -6.69 -10.93 -23.14
C ARG A 109 -6.59 -11.45 -24.58
N ALA A 110 -6.98 -10.64 -25.55
CA ALA A 110 -6.99 -11.02 -26.97
C ALA A 110 -5.57 -11.22 -27.52
N GLU A 111 -4.63 -10.38 -27.09
CA GLU A 111 -3.22 -10.42 -27.51
C GLU A 111 -2.44 -11.55 -26.83
N THR A 112 -2.65 -11.73 -25.53
CA THR A 112 -1.91 -12.68 -24.68
C THR A 112 -2.55 -14.08 -24.66
N LYS A 113 -3.73 -14.25 -25.25
CA LYS A 113 -4.55 -15.47 -25.19
C LYS A 113 -4.75 -15.97 -23.74
N MET A 114 -4.88 -15.05 -22.78
CA MET A 114 -5.12 -15.42 -21.38
C MET A 114 -6.42 -16.21 -21.23
N LYS A 115 -6.34 -17.33 -20.49
CA LYS A 115 -7.49 -18.18 -20.19
C LYS A 115 -8.42 -17.49 -19.18
N GLU A 116 -9.72 -17.64 -19.36
CA GLU A 116 -10.72 -17.07 -18.44
C GLU A 116 -10.53 -17.52 -17.00
N GLY A 117 -10.13 -18.78 -16.79
CA GLY A 117 -9.83 -19.29 -15.44
C GLY A 117 -8.66 -18.57 -14.75
N VAL A 118 -7.70 -18.01 -15.50
CA VAL A 118 -6.62 -17.18 -14.93
C VAL A 118 -7.18 -15.82 -14.51
N ILE A 119 -7.97 -15.19 -15.37
CA ILE A 119 -8.62 -13.90 -15.08
C ILE A 119 -9.52 -14.01 -13.85
N ALA A 120 -10.30 -15.08 -13.74
CA ALA A 120 -11.15 -15.35 -12.58
C ALA A 120 -10.34 -15.51 -11.28
N ARG A 121 -9.19 -16.20 -11.31
CA ARG A 121 -8.30 -16.32 -10.15
C ARG A 121 -7.69 -14.97 -9.75
N LEU A 122 -7.33 -14.13 -10.72
CA LEU A 122 -6.82 -12.78 -10.44
C LEU A 122 -7.86 -11.92 -9.74
N ALA A 123 -9.13 -11.98 -10.19
CA ALA A 123 -10.25 -11.29 -9.56
C ALA A 123 -10.52 -11.81 -8.14
N ALA A 124 -10.54 -13.13 -7.95
CA ALA A 124 -10.74 -13.75 -6.66
C ALA A 124 -9.65 -13.32 -5.65
N GLN A 125 -8.39 -13.30 -6.08
CA GLN A 125 -7.29 -12.84 -5.23
C GLN A 125 -7.41 -11.36 -4.86
N ALA A 126 -7.86 -10.51 -5.79
CA ALA A 126 -8.10 -9.10 -5.48
C ALA A 126 -9.18 -8.95 -4.40
N ALA A 127 -10.29 -9.68 -4.54
CA ALA A 127 -11.40 -9.65 -3.58
C ALA A 127 -10.97 -10.16 -2.19
N GLU A 128 -10.13 -11.19 -2.12
CA GLU A 128 -9.56 -11.68 -0.87
C GLU A 128 -8.71 -10.60 -0.18
N PHE A 129 -7.82 -9.93 -0.92
CA PHE A 129 -7.02 -8.84 -0.34
C PHE A 129 -7.88 -7.66 0.15
N TYR A 130 -8.93 -7.27 -0.60
CA TYR A 130 -9.86 -6.24 -0.14
C TYR A 130 -10.71 -6.66 1.06
N SER A 131 -10.95 -7.96 1.25
CA SER A 131 -11.67 -8.44 2.44
C SER A 131 -10.77 -8.47 3.69
N ALA A 132 -9.46 -8.42 3.49
CA ALA A 132 -8.44 -8.42 4.54
C ALA A 132 -7.95 -7.02 4.93
N THR A 133 -8.51 -5.96 4.32
CA THR A 133 -8.31 -4.55 4.73
C THR A 133 -9.39 -4.14 5.73
#